data_AF-A0AAN1KRD2-F1
#
_entry.id   AF-A0AAN1KRD2-F1
#
_cell.length_a   1.000
_cell.length_b   1.000
_cell.length_c   1.000
_cell.angle_alpha   90.00
_cell.angle_beta   90.00
_cell.angle_gamma   90.00
#
_symmetry.space_group_name_H-M   'P 1'
#
loop_
_entity.id
_entity.type
_entity.pdbx_description
1 polymer ?
#
loop_
_entity_poly.entity_id
_entity_poly.type
_entity_poly.pdbx_seq_one_letter_code
_entity_poly.pdbx_strand_id
1 'polypeptide(L)' 'MTQPPKPLQVLYSLEALEHYLTESSMVDKHLFCFFQKEALQHHHLVTLKDREIKSVSFENAHTIYPCHPFTQLGHTDD' A
#
# COMPACT_ATOMS: atom_id res chain seq x y z
N MET A 1 15.19 -0.67 24.71
CA MET A 1 15.14 -1.79 23.74
C MET A 1 14.54 -1.24 22.45
N THR A 2 15.36 -0.90 21.47
CA THR A 2 14.88 -0.43 20.16
C THR A 2 14.45 -1.67 19.36
N GLN A 3 13.16 -1.76 19.05
CA GLN A 3 12.61 -2.77 18.14
C GLN A 3 13.38 -2.68 16.81
N PRO A 4 13.81 -3.81 16.20
CA PRO A 4 14.43 -3.75 14.88
C PRO A 4 13.44 -3.09 13.91
N PRO A 5 13.91 -2.25 12.98
CA PRO A 5 13.03 -1.65 11.98
C PRO A 5 12.32 -2.79 11.26
N LYS A 6 10.98 -2.74 11.22
CA LYS A 6 10.20 -3.68 10.42
C LYS A 6 10.69 -3.59 8.97
N PRO A 7 10.78 -4.71 8.26
CA PRO A 7 11.12 -4.67 6.86
C PRO A 7 10.14 -3.75 6.12
N LEU A 8 10.70 -2.90 5.28
CA LEU A 8 9.96 -2.03 4.38
C LEU A 8 10.09 -2.68 3.01
N GLN A 9 8.99 -3.14 2.43
CA GLN A 9 9.03 -3.71 1.10
C GLN A 9 9.15 -2.56 0.08
N VAL A 10 10.22 -2.60 -0.71
CA VAL A 10 10.52 -1.59 -1.73
C VAL A 10 10.11 -2.13 -3.11
N LEU A 11 9.38 -1.32 -3.87
CA LEU A 11 8.82 -1.68 -5.16
C LEU A 11 9.17 -0.62 -6.20
N TYR A 12 9.77 -1.02 -7.31
CA TYR A 12 10.30 -0.09 -8.32
C TYR A 12 9.31 0.22 -9.46
N SER A 13 8.28 -0.61 -9.62
CA SER A 13 7.30 -0.48 -10.70
C SER A 13 5.90 -0.90 -10.25
N LEU A 14 4.90 -0.49 -11.01
CA LEU A 14 3.51 -0.93 -10.80
C LEU A 14 3.39 -2.45 -10.94
N GLU A 15 4.09 -3.04 -11.93
CA GLU A 15 4.13 -4.49 -12.14
C GLU A 15 4.70 -5.24 -10.93
N ALA A 16 5.73 -4.70 -10.28
CA ALA A 16 6.28 -5.27 -9.06
C ALA A 16 5.27 -5.23 -7.90
N LEU A 17 4.46 -4.17 -7.82
CA LEU A 17 3.35 -4.11 -6.87
C LEU A 17 2.29 -5.16 -7.19
N GLU A 18 1.90 -5.30 -8.44
CA GLU A 18 0.90 -6.29 -8.86
C GLU A 18 1.37 -7.70 -8.52
N HIS A 19 2.62 -8.04 -8.85
CA HIS A 19 3.22 -9.32 -8.48
C HIS A 19 3.20 -9.51 -6.96
N TYR A 20 3.71 -8.53 -6.20
CA TYR A 20 3.70 -8.56 -4.74
C TYR A 20 2.30 -8.82 -4.18
N LEU A 21 1.27 -8.17 -4.73
CA LEU A 21 -0.12 -8.33 -4.29
C LEU A 21 -0.75 -9.69 -4.65
N THR A 22 -0.14 -10.47 -5.55
CA THR A 22 -0.58 -11.85 -5.84
C THR A 22 0.05 -12.88 -4.91
N GLU A 23 1.18 -12.57 -4.26
CA GLU A 23 1.88 -13.52 -3.41
C GLU A 23 1.06 -13.87 -2.15
N SER A 24 1.04 -15.15 -1.77
CA SER A 24 0.25 -15.63 -0.63
C SER A 24 0.90 -15.35 0.73
N SER A 25 2.20 -15.05 0.74
CA SER A 25 2.98 -14.82 1.96
C SER A 25 3.44 -13.36 2.04
N MET A 26 2.50 -12.43 2.18
CA MET A 26 2.83 -11.03 2.47
C MET A 26 3.11 -10.85 3.95
N VAL A 27 4.38 -10.66 4.30
CA VAL A 27 4.83 -10.34 5.66
C VAL A 27 4.83 -8.84 5.94
N ASP A 28 5.00 -8.02 4.89
CA ASP A 28 5.16 -6.58 5.03
C ASP A 28 3.85 -5.83 4.81
N LYS A 29 3.52 -5.00 5.80
CA LYS A 29 2.33 -4.15 5.80
C LYS A 29 2.64 -2.70 5.41
N HIS A 30 3.90 -2.37 5.18
CA HIS A 30 4.35 -1.03 4.79
C HIS A 30 5.16 -1.14 3.50
N LEU A 31 4.72 -0.42 2.47
CA LEU A 31 5.35 -0.45 1.15
C LEU A 31 5.98 0.93 0.85
N PHE A 32 7.09 0.92 0.14
CA PHE A 32 7.66 2.10 -0.50
C PHE A 32 7.77 1.87 -2.01
N CYS A 33 7.19 2.78 -2.78
CA CYS A 33 7.11 2.70 -4.23
C CYS A 33 7.90 3.83 -4.87
N PHE A 34 8.74 3.51 -5.87
CA PHE A 34 9.45 4.53 -6.66
C PHE A 34 8.59 5.17 -7.74
N PHE A 35 7.44 4.56 -8.08
CA PHE A 35 6.46 5.17 -8.97
C PHE A 35 5.52 6.09 -8.18
N GLN A 36 4.72 6.88 -8.89
CA GLN A 36 3.81 7.86 -8.29
C GLN A 36 2.41 7.29 -8.08
N LYS A 37 1.67 7.82 -7.10
CA LYS A 37 0.32 7.33 -6.75
C LYS A 37 -0.65 7.30 -7.93
N GLU A 38 -0.45 8.18 -8.91
CA GLU A 38 -1.28 8.34 -10.11
C GLU A 38 -1.22 7.10 -11.01
N ALA A 39 -0.19 6.27 -10.88
CA ALA A 39 -0.12 4.97 -11.54
C ALA A 39 -1.08 3.94 -10.91
N LEU A 40 -1.53 4.15 -9.66
CA LEU A 40 -2.49 3.27 -9.03
C LEU A 40 -3.88 3.46 -9.62
N GLN A 41 -4.57 2.34 -9.79
CA GLN A 41 -5.94 2.29 -10.26
C GLN A 41 -6.83 1.87 -9.08
N HIS A 42 -8.14 2.00 -9.25
CA HIS A 42 -9.09 1.66 -8.19
C HIS A 42 -8.91 0.22 -7.68
N HIS A 43 -8.70 -0.75 -8.58
CA HIS A 43 -8.48 -2.14 -8.17
C HIS A 43 -7.23 -2.31 -7.30
N HIS A 44 -6.14 -1.59 -7.58
CA HIS A 44 -4.94 -1.62 -6.74
C HIS A 44 -5.26 -1.16 -5.31
N LEU A 45 -6.05 -0.10 -5.15
CA LEU A 45 -6.44 0.41 -3.83
C LEU A 45 -7.32 -0.58 -3.06
N VAL A 46 -8.25 -1.24 -3.76
CA VAL A 46 -9.10 -2.29 -3.18
C VAL A 46 -8.25 -3.47 -2.73
N THR A 47 -7.32 -3.96 -3.55
CA THR A 47 -6.43 -5.07 -3.19
C THR A 47 -5.50 -4.70 -2.03
N LEU A 48 -4.95 -3.48 -2.01
CA LEU A 48 -4.15 -2.99 -0.89
C LEU A 48 -4.93 -3.02 0.43
N LYS A 49 -6.22 -2.66 0.40
CA LYS A 49 -7.12 -2.72 1.55
C LYS A 49 -7.42 -4.16 1.97
N ASP A 50 -7.75 -5.04 1.02
CA ASP A 50 -8.04 -6.46 1.26
C ASP A 50 -6.84 -7.19 1.88
N ARG A 51 -5.63 -6.85 1.43
CA ARG A 51 -4.36 -7.37 1.98
C ARG A 51 -3.93 -6.71 3.30
N GLU A 52 -4.75 -5.82 3.83
CA GLU A 52 -4.51 -5.07 5.07
C GLU A 52 -3.17 -4.30 5.06
N ILE A 53 -2.78 -3.74 3.91
CA ILE A 53 -1.60 -2.90 3.80
C ILE A 53 -1.85 -1.60 4.57
N LYS A 54 -0.98 -1.33 5.55
CA LYS A 54 -1.13 -0.20 6.48
C LYS A 54 -0.78 1.12 5.83
N SER A 55 0.29 1.15 5.03
CA SER A 55 0.69 2.35 4.31
C SER A 55 1.47 2.03 3.04
N VAL A 56 1.30 2.88 2.04
CA VAL A 56 2.13 2.89 0.83
C VAL A 56 2.68 4.29 0.66
N SER A 57 4.00 4.42 0.74
CA SER A 57 4.70 5.69 0.53
C SER A 57 5.30 5.73 -0.87
N PHE A 58 5.37 6.91 -1.46
CA PHE A 58 5.87 7.14 -2.81
C PHE A 58 7.08 8.07 -2.78
N GLU A 59 7.86 8.09 -3.86
CA GLU A 59 9.07 8.92 -3.97
C GLU A 59 8.81 10.42 -3.79
N ASN A 60 7.64 10.92 -4.19
CA ASN A 60 7.23 12.33 -4.02
C ASN A 60 6.80 12.69 -2.58
N ALA A 61 7.17 11.89 -1.59
CA ALA A 61 6.75 12.00 -0.18
C ALA A 61 5.23 11.93 0.04
N HIS A 62 4.46 11.45 -0.94
CA HIS A 62 3.06 11.11 -0.71
C HIS A 62 2.95 9.76 0.00
N THR A 63 1.98 9.63 0.91
CA THR A 63 1.67 8.35 1.55
C THR A 63 0.17 8.15 1.56
N ILE A 64 -0.28 6.99 1.08
CA ILE A 64 -1.66 6.55 1.24
C ILE A 64 -1.78 5.55 2.39
N TYR A 65 -2.92 5.56 3.05
CA TYR A 65 -3.26 4.63 4.12
C TYR A 65 -4.54 3.88 3.72
N PRO A 66 -4.44 2.73 3.03
CA PRO A 66 -5.59 2.01 2.48
C PRO A 66 -6.65 1.60 3.52
N CYS A 67 -6.20 1.32 4.75
CA CYS A 67 -7.05 0.86 5.85
C CYS A 67 -7.48 1.98 6.81
N HIS A 68 -7.11 3.24 6.57
CA HIS A 68 -7.41 4.31 7.51
C HIS A 68 -8.89 4.73 7.41
N PRO A 69 -9.60 4.96 8.54
CA PRO A 69 -11.03 5.25 8.52
C PRO A 69 -11.37 6.52 7.73
N PHE A 70 -10.45 7.50 7.68
CA PHE A 70 -10.63 8.75 6.96
C PHE A 70 -10.35 8.67 5.44
N THR A 71 -9.84 7.54 4.94
CA THR A 71 -9.55 7.29 3.51
C THR A 71 -10.43 6.19 2.93
N GLN A 72 -11.44 5.72 3.67
CA GLN A 72 -12.42 4.76 3.17
C GLN A 72 -13.19 5.36 2.00
N LEU A 73 -12.98 4.80 0.80
CA LEU A 73 -13.65 5.13 -0.46
C LEU A 73 -15.15 4.75 -0.47
N GLY A 74 -15.82 4.76 0.68
CA GLY A 74 -17.20 4.32 0.82
C GLY A 74 -17.70 4.55 2.24
N HIS A 75 -18.07 5.79 2.53
CA HIS A 75 -19.12 6.10 3.48
C HIS A 75 -19.89 7.28 2.89
N THR A 76 -20.68 6.98 1.86
CA THR A 76 -21.90 7.76 1.65
C THR A 76 -22.85 7.23 2.72
N ASP A 77 -23.12 8.09 3.70
CA ASP A 77 -24.22 8.00 4.64
C ASP A 77 -25.54 7.96 3.84
N ASP A 78 -26.32 6.87 3.99
CA ASP A 78 -27.78 6.70 3.91
C ASP A 78 -28.16 5.25 3.51
#